data_AF-K0B738-F1
#
_entry.id   AF-K0B738-F1
#
_cell.length_a   1.000
_cell.length_b   1.000
_cell.length_c   1.000
_cell.angle_alpha   90.00
_cell.angle_beta   90.00
_cell.angle_gamma   90.00
#
_symmetry.space_group_name_H-M   'P 1'
#
loop_
_entity.id
_entity.type
_entity.pdbx_description
1 polymer ?
#
loop_
_entity_poly.entity_id
_entity_poly.type
_entity_poly.pdbx_seq_one_letter_code
_entity_poly.pdbx_strand_id
1 'polypeptide(L)'
;MILAIGIVTSSAHGQVDALSDINFFQTGIISTDENKFSISNDISIREFFNGEIIRVSGHTIEGFPYITYSKIIEEKIETRGIIFIGGEFLELLFKEELPEESAVKKNNNLQILVQYTQRVYSEKPAHLDVKVYDPTKNKLNDFNQNYGFLTNKNINVTVLDENKDVFYSDEGVTNEKGLFEIEFFIPERHPRETLTVTIIAEDEHSKSSKILQIFTLGTIPDNDSSS
;
A
#
# COMPACT_ATOMS: atom_id res chain seq x y z
N MET A 1 -8.92 63.46 11.59
CA MET A 1 -9.28 62.14 12.12
C MET A 1 -9.37 61.20 10.92
N ILE A 2 -8.33 60.42 10.65
CA ILE A 2 -8.28 59.48 9.51
C ILE A 2 -8.16 58.09 10.13
N LEU A 3 -9.17 57.26 9.88
CA LEU A 3 -9.23 55.87 10.30
C LEU A 3 -8.60 55.03 9.18
N ALA A 4 -7.42 54.46 9.41
CA ALA A 4 -6.80 53.51 8.50
C ALA A 4 -7.08 52.09 9.00
N ILE A 5 -7.89 51.34 8.24
CA ILE A 5 -8.12 49.91 8.45
C ILE A 5 -6.99 49.17 7.74
N GLY A 6 -6.06 48.62 8.52
CA GLY A 6 -5.02 47.73 8.02
C GLY A 6 -5.63 46.36 7.69
N ILE A 7 -5.74 46.04 6.40
CA ILE A 7 -6.03 44.68 5.94
C ILE A 7 -4.73 43.90 6.09
N VAL A 8 -4.66 43.01 7.09
CA VAL A 8 -3.60 42.01 7.17
C VAL A 8 -3.98 40.90 6.20
N THR A 9 -3.43 40.92 5.00
CA THR A 9 -3.51 39.78 4.09
C THR A 9 -2.61 38.69 4.66
N SER A 10 -3.19 37.73 5.37
CA SER A 10 -2.50 36.48 5.69
C SER A 10 -2.30 35.72 4.38
N SER A 11 -1.09 35.78 3.83
CA SER A 11 -0.66 34.92 2.74
C SER A 11 -0.61 33.48 3.28
N ALA A 12 -1.70 32.74 3.13
CA ALA A 12 -1.70 31.31 3.35
C ALA A 12 -0.77 30.69 2.30
N HIS A 13 0.46 30.37 2.72
CA HIS A 13 1.34 29.54 1.93
C HIS A 13 0.74 28.14 2.01
N GLY A 14 0.14 27.68 0.92
CA GLY A 14 -0.25 26.27 0.81
C GLY A 14 1.01 25.45 0.98
N GLN A 15 1.11 24.69 2.07
CA GLN A 15 2.17 23.73 2.27
C GLN A 15 1.95 22.63 1.22
N VAL A 16 2.79 22.64 0.18
CA VAL A 16 2.88 21.54 -0.78
C VAL A 16 3.38 20.32 0.00
N ASP A 17 2.70 19.19 -0.16
CA ASP A 17 3.09 17.94 0.50
C ASP A 17 4.45 17.49 -0.06
N ALA A 18 5.53 17.74 0.68
CA ALA A 18 6.89 17.44 0.27
C ALA A 18 7.12 15.95 -0.06
N LEU A 19 6.22 15.06 0.38
CA LEU A 19 6.23 13.65 0.02
C LEU A 19 5.89 13.40 -1.44
N SER A 20 5.03 14.24 -2.05
CA SER A 20 4.66 14.08 -3.46
C SER A 20 5.82 14.33 -4.41
N ASP A 21 6.84 15.06 -3.97
CA ASP A 21 7.98 15.44 -4.79
C ASP A 21 9.14 14.42 -4.72
N ILE A 22 9.07 13.47 -3.78
CA ILE A 22 10.05 12.39 -3.67
C ILE A 22 9.74 11.31 -4.72
N ASN A 23 10.60 11.17 -5.73
CA ASN A 23 10.38 10.33 -6.92
C ASN A 23 9.99 8.87 -6.60
N PHE A 24 10.62 8.21 -5.62
CA PHE A 24 10.30 6.81 -5.32
C PHE A 24 8.91 6.61 -4.69
N PHE A 25 8.28 7.66 -4.15
CA PHE A 25 6.86 7.60 -3.76
C PHE A 25 5.93 7.69 -4.97
N GLN A 26 6.35 8.40 -6.02
CA GLN A 26 5.60 8.46 -7.27
C GLN A 26 5.69 7.14 -8.05
N THR A 27 6.88 6.53 -8.08
CA THR A 27 7.11 5.30 -8.83
C THR A 27 6.76 4.04 -8.05
N GLY A 28 6.82 4.09 -6.72
CA GLY A 28 6.75 2.90 -5.87
C GLY A 28 7.96 1.98 -6.03
N ILE A 29 9.07 2.46 -6.61
CA ILE A 29 10.24 1.66 -6.95
C ILE A 29 11.50 2.27 -6.35
N ILE A 30 12.31 1.42 -5.72
CA ILE A 30 13.70 1.70 -5.35
C ILE A 30 14.63 0.74 -6.09
N SER A 31 15.83 1.16 -6.41
CA SER A 31 16.74 0.36 -7.24
C SER A 31 18.17 0.40 -6.73
N THR A 32 18.94 -0.65 -7.01
CA THR A 32 20.40 -0.74 -6.88
C THR A 32 21.00 -0.77 -8.30
N ASP A 33 22.33 -0.89 -8.44
CA ASP A 33 22.98 -1.08 -9.75
C ASP A 33 22.48 -2.33 -10.49
N GLU A 34 22.08 -3.36 -9.75
CA GLU A 34 21.77 -4.68 -10.32
C GLU A 34 20.27 -4.99 -10.32
N ASN A 35 19.49 -4.41 -9.41
CA ASN A 35 18.12 -4.84 -9.13
C ASN A 35 17.16 -3.67 -8.90
N LYS A 36 15.88 -3.86 -9.26
CA LYS A 36 14.76 -2.95 -8.95
C LYS A 36 13.81 -3.65 -8.00
N PHE A 37 13.31 -2.91 -7.00
CA PHE A 37 12.42 -3.41 -5.97
C PHE A 37 11.20 -2.51 -5.85
N SER A 38 10.05 -3.11 -5.65
CA SER A 38 8.83 -2.36 -5.36
C SER A 38 8.73 -2.12 -3.85
N ILE A 39 8.44 -0.90 -3.42
CA ILE A 39 8.26 -0.61 -1.99
C ILE A 39 6.88 -1.08 -1.52
N SER A 40 6.80 -1.63 -0.31
CA SER A 40 5.52 -1.96 0.31
C SER A 40 4.79 -0.70 0.78
N ASN A 41 3.50 -0.83 1.05
CA ASN A 41 2.70 0.27 1.62
C ASN A 41 2.93 0.44 3.13
N ASP A 42 3.64 -0.48 3.79
CA ASP A 42 4.01 -0.37 5.20
C ASP A 42 5.34 0.36 5.34
N ILE A 43 5.21 1.67 5.49
CA ILE A 43 6.34 2.60 5.59
C ILE A 43 6.20 3.48 6.82
N SER A 44 7.33 3.75 7.45
CA SER A 44 7.47 4.72 8.50
C SER A 44 8.13 5.98 7.95
N ILE A 45 7.45 7.10 8.11
CA ILE A 45 7.93 8.43 7.71
C ILE A 45 8.29 9.22 8.96
N ARG A 46 9.45 9.87 8.96
CA ARG A 46 9.84 10.82 10.00
C ARG A 46 10.45 12.07 9.36
N GLU A 47 9.94 13.21 9.77
CA GLU A 47 10.44 14.52 9.35
C GLU A 47 11.41 15.11 10.37
N PHE A 48 12.40 15.85 9.88
CA PHE A 48 13.36 16.61 10.68
C PHE A 48 13.50 18.02 10.12
N PHE A 49 13.97 18.96 10.94
CA PHE A 49 14.26 20.34 10.54
C PHE A 49 13.09 20.99 9.78
N ASN A 50 11.87 20.88 10.31
CA ASN A 50 10.64 21.40 9.68
C ASN A 50 10.38 20.90 8.24
N GLY A 51 10.76 19.66 7.93
CA GLY A 51 10.51 19.04 6.63
C GLY A 51 11.68 19.18 5.64
N GLU A 52 12.77 19.85 6.01
CA GLU A 52 13.99 19.91 5.17
C GLU A 52 14.64 18.53 4.98
N ILE A 53 14.40 17.60 5.92
CA ILE A 53 14.85 16.21 5.80
C ILE A 53 13.68 15.28 6.09
N ILE A 54 13.39 14.39 5.15
CA ILE A 54 12.39 13.34 5.26
C ILE A 54 13.11 11.99 5.27
N ARG A 55 12.86 11.18 6.30
CA ARG A 55 13.33 9.81 6.39
C ARG A 55 12.18 8.86 6.16
N VAL A 56 12.38 7.90 5.27
CA VAL A 56 11.42 6.83 5.00
C VAL A 56 12.10 5.50 5.26
N SER A 57 11.46 4.64 6.03
CA SER A 57 11.92 3.28 6.24
C SER A 57 10.77 2.31 6.08
N GLY A 58 11.04 1.16 5.49
CA GLY A 58 10.01 0.15 5.28
C GLY A 58 10.63 -1.13 4.75
N HIS A 59 9.80 -1.98 4.17
CA HIS A 59 10.24 -3.16 3.45
C HIS A 59 9.81 -3.07 2.00
N THR A 60 10.59 -3.67 1.09
CA THR A 60 10.12 -3.94 -0.26
C THR A 60 9.02 -4.99 -0.24
N ILE A 61 8.31 -5.18 -1.35
CA ILE A 61 7.32 -6.25 -1.50
C ILE A 61 7.98 -7.62 -1.26
N GLU A 62 9.25 -7.77 -1.64
CA GLU A 62 10.04 -8.99 -1.43
C GLU A 62 10.48 -9.19 0.03
N GLY A 63 10.25 -8.20 0.90
CA GLY A 63 10.56 -8.23 2.33
C GLY A 63 11.93 -7.67 2.70
N PHE A 64 12.62 -7.00 1.77
CA PHE A 64 13.94 -6.43 2.05
C PHE A 64 13.79 -5.10 2.79
N PRO A 65 14.35 -4.95 4.00
CA PRO A 65 14.26 -3.68 4.71
C PRO A 65 15.10 -2.63 3.99
N TYR A 66 14.55 -1.43 3.90
CA TYR A 66 15.21 -0.27 3.31
C TYR A 66 15.00 0.97 4.17
N ILE A 67 15.90 1.94 3.98
CA ILE A 67 15.80 3.26 4.56
C ILE A 67 16.33 4.30 3.59
N THR A 68 15.60 5.40 3.44
CA THR A 68 15.97 6.54 2.62
C THR A 68 15.94 7.83 3.44
N TYR A 69 16.74 8.80 3.00
CA TYR A 69 16.79 10.16 3.48
C TYR A 69 16.72 11.08 2.27
N SER A 70 15.68 11.90 2.22
CA SER A 70 15.47 12.93 1.20
C SER A 70 15.70 14.29 1.83
N LYS A 71 16.69 15.02 1.33
CA LYS A 71 17.01 16.39 1.74
C LYS A 71 16.44 17.37 0.72
N ILE A 72 15.68 18.35 1.20
CA ILE A 72 14.98 19.34 0.39
C ILE A 72 15.68 20.68 0.58
N ILE A 73 16.28 21.21 -0.48
CA ILE A 73 16.98 22.50 -0.48
C ILE A 73 16.53 23.29 -1.70
N GLU A 74 15.87 24.44 -1.52
CA GLU A 74 15.56 25.37 -2.61
C GLU A 74 14.93 24.66 -3.84
N GLU A 75 13.91 23.84 -3.59
CA GLU A 75 13.17 23.04 -4.59
C GLU A 75 13.92 21.85 -5.21
N LYS A 76 15.18 21.60 -4.81
CA LYS A 76 15.92 20.38 -5.18
C LYS A 76 15.81 19.31 -4.09
N ILE A 77 15.51 18.08 -4.51
CA ILE A 77 15.45 16.92 -3.62
C ILE A 77 16.63 16.00 -3.89
N GLU A 78 17.53 15.87 -2.91
CA GLU A 78 18.59 14.87 -2.94
C GLU A 78 18.16 13.68 -2.08
N THR A 79 17.95 12.52 -2.71
CA THR A 79 17.60 11.29 -1.98
C THR A 79 18.79 10.34 -1.95
N ARG A 80 19.06 9.80 -0.76
CA ARG A 80 20.02 8.71 -0.55
C ARG A 80 19.33 7.60 0.22
N GLY A 81 19.79 6.37 0.06
CA GLY A 81 19.20 5.25 0.77
C GLY A 81 20.01 3.99 0.66
N ILE A 82 19.66 3.04 1.51
CA ILE A 82 20.24 1.71 1.54
C ILE A 82 19.13 0.67 1.67
N ILE A 83 19.40 -0.52 1.14
CA ILE A 83 18.56 -1.70 1.25
C ILE A 83 19.40 -2.86 1.76
N PHE A 84 18.83 -3.73 2.58
CA PHE A 84 19.52 -4.90 3.13
C PHE A 84 19.06 -6.17 2.43
N ILE A 85 19.97 -6.82 1.71
CA ILE A 85 19.69 -7.99 0.87
C ILE A 85 20.80 -9.01 1.07
N GLY A 86 20.42 -10.27 1.30
CA GLY A 86 21.40 -11.37 1.36
C GLY A 86 22.46 -11.25 2.45
N GLY A 87 22.22 -10.43 3.49
CA GLY A 87 23.20 -10.17 4.56
C GLY A 87 24.06 -8.92 4.37
N GLU A 88 23.88 -8.19 3.26
CA GLU A 88 24.69 -7.01 2.91
C GLU A 88 23.83 -5.75 2.74
N PHE A 89 24.41 -4.58 3.01
CA PHE A 89 23.80 -3.30 2.73
C PHE A 89 24.21 -2.82 1.34
N LEU A 90 23.24 -2.61 0.46
CA LEU A 90 23.44 -2.09 -0.89
C LEU A 90 22.93 -0.66 -0.98
N GLU A 91 23.64 0.18 -1.72
CA GLU A 91 23.25 1.56 -1.96
C GLU A 91 22.09 1.64 -2.97
N LEU A 92 21.11 2.48 -2.67
CA LEU A 92 20.00 2.74 -3.56
C LEU A 92 20.32 3.89 -4.53
N LEU A 93 20.02 3.67 -5.80
CA LEU A 93 20.14 4.62 -6.88
C LEU A 93 18.83 5.37 -7.08
N PHE A 94 18.93 6.70 -7.06
CA PHE A 94 17.84 7.61 -7.36
C PHE A 94 18.26 8.48 -8.54
N LYS A 95 18.29 7.89 -9.74
CA LYS A 95 18.51 8.65 -10.97
C LYS A 95 17.23 9.42 -11.31
N GLU A 96 17.38 10.72 -11.57
CA GLU A 96 16.33 11.54 -12.20
C GLU A 96 16.22 11.12 -13.68
N GLU A 97 15.60 9.99 -13.96
CA GLU A 97 15.21 9.66 -15.33
C GLU A 97 13.91 10.41 -15.64
N LEU A 98 14.03 11.44 -16.50
CA LEU A 98 12.89 12.05 -17.18
C LEU A 98 12.07 10.94 -17.84
N PRO A 99 10.74 10.92 -17.67
CA PRO A 99 9.93 9.77 -18.05
C PRO A 99 9.95 9.57 -19.58
N GLU A 100 10.56 8.49 -20.05
CA GLU A 100 10.41 8.01 -21.42
C GLU A 100 9.00 7.45 -21.65
N GLU A 101 8.34 7.96 -22.69
CA GLU A 101 7.07 7.47 -23.23
C GLU A 101 7.28 6.10 -23.89
N SER A 102 6.70 5.03 -23.32
CA SER A 102 6.07 3.90 -24.06
C SER A 102 5.71 2.72 -23.15
N ALA A 103 4.91 3.01 -22.13
CA ALA A 103 3.86 2.11 -21.65
C ALA A 103 2.71 3.04 -21.28
N VAL A 104 1.46 2.67 -21.55
CA VAL A 104 0.32 3.45 -21.04
C VAL A 104 0.46 3.47 -19.51
N LYS A 105 1.04 4.55 -18.95
CA LYS A 105 1.23 4.74 -17.51
C LYS A 105 -0.16 4.81 -16.93
N LYS A 106 -0.63 3.69 -16.36
CA LYS A 106 -1.87 3.66 -15.61
C LYS A 106 -1.68 4.51 -14.35
N ASN A 107 -2.54 5.49 -14.14
CA ASN A 107 -2.46 6.39 -13.00
C ASN A 107 -2.97 5.69 -11.73
N ASN A 108 -2.42 6.01 -10.56
CA ASN A 108 -2.85 5.42 -9.29
C ASN A 108 -4.10 6.13 -8.74
N ASN A 109 -5.22 6.02 -9.45
CA ASN A 109 -6.47 6.75 -9.17
C ASN A 109 -7.60 5.86 -8.65
N LEU A 110 -7.27 4.69 -8.07
CA LEU A 110 -8.26 3.79 -7.47
C LEU A 110 -7.98 3.63 -5.98
N GLN A 111 -9.01 3.77 -5.16
CA GLN A 111 -8.95 3.53 -3.72
C GLN A 111 -9.53 2.16 -3.39
N ILE A 112 -8.74 1.29 -2.75
CA ILE A 112 -9.14 -0.06 -2.37
C ILE A 112 -9.44 -0.11 -0.87
N LEU A 113 -10.69 -0.38 -0.51
CA LEU A 113 -11.11 -0.65 0.87
C LEU A 113 -11.47 -2.13 1.01
N VAL A 114 -11.24 -2.68 2.20
CA VAL A 114 -11.36 -4.12 2.43
C VAL A 114 -11.96 -4.39 3.80
N GLN A 115 -12.90 -5.33 3.87
CA GLN A 115 -13.36 -5.98 5.10
C GLN A 115 -13.01 -7.47 5.01
N TYR A 116 -12.45 -8.05 6.07
CA TYR A 116 -11.93 -9.42 5.98
C TYR A 116 -11.82 -10.11 7.33
N THR A 117 -11.79 -11.44 7.29
CA THR A 117 -11.49 -12.29 8.44
C THR A 117 -10.01 -12.19 8.78
N GLN A 118 -9.66 -11.38 9.78
CA GLN A 118 -8.26 -11.19 10.17
C GLN A 118 -7.64 -12.43 10.83
N ARG A 119 -8.44 -13.25 11.52
CA ARG A 119 -7.98 -14.46 12.23
C ARG A 119 -8.92 -15.61 11.97
N VAL A 120 -8.38 -16.76 11.57
CA VAL A 120 -9.16 -17.92 11.13
C VAL A 120 -8.56 -19.22 11.68
N TYR A 121 -9.40 -20.14 12.13
CA TYR A 121 -8.96 -21.47 12.57
C TYR A 121 -8.94 -22.44 11.39
N SER A 122 -8.24 -23.56 11.53
CA SER A 122 -8.37 -24.69 10.62
C SER A 122 -9.85 -25.10 10.48
N GLU A 123 -10.20 -25.59 9.31
CA GLU A 123 -11.54 -26.01 8.92
C GLU A 123 -12.59 -24.88 8.93
N LYS A 124 -12.16 -23.62 8.86
CA LYS A 124 -13.04 -22.46 8.75
C LYS A 124 -12.77 -21.69 7.45
N PRO A 125 -13.82 -21.08 6.85
CA PRO A 125 -13.64 -20.16 5.75
C PRO A 125 -13.06 -18.83 6.25
N ALA A 126 -12.17 -18.25 5.45
CA ALA A 126 -11.78 -16.85 5.54
C ALA A 126 -12.55 -16.06 4.48
N HIS A 127 -13.09 -14.91 4.88
CA HIS A 127 -13.82 -14.00 4.00
C HIS A 127 -12.97 -12.77 3.71
N LEU A 128 -13.06 -12.26 2.48
CA LEU A 128 -12.36 -11.08 2.01
C LEU A 128 -13.24 -10.32 1.02
N ASP A 129 -13.74 -9.18 1.47
CA ASP A 129 -14.60 -8.30 0.69
C ASP A 129 -13.80 -7.08 0.24
N VAL A 130 -13.64 -6.93 -1.07
CA VAL A 130 -12.88 -5.84 -1.70
C VAL A 130 -13.85 -4.85 -2.33
N LYS A 131 -13.73 -3.57 -1.98
CA LYS A 131 -14.54 -2.50 -2.56
C LYS A 131 -13.67 -1.39 -3.12
N VAL A 132 -13.95 -0.99 -4.34
CA VAL A 132 -13.15 0.02 -5.06
C VAL A 132 -13.91 1.35 -5.11
N TYR A 133 -13.21 2.44 -4.84
CA TYR A 133 -13.74 3.80 -4.79
C TYR A 133 -12.95 4.77 -5.66
N ASP A 134 -13.64 5.83 -6.08
CA ASP A 134 -13.01 7.06 -6.53
C ASP A 134 -12.42 7.77 -5.28
N PRO A 135 -11.10 7.98 -5.21
CA PRO A 135 -10.43 8.54 -4.03
C PRO A 135 -10.95 9.95 -3.68
N THR A 136 -11.49 10.69 -4.66
CA THR A 136 -12.04 12.03 -4.41
C THR A 136 -13.42 11.99 -3.75
N LYS A 137 -14.12 10.86 -3.84
CA LYS A 137 -15.51 10.68 -3.39
C LYS A 137 -15.63 9.91 -2.07
N ASN A 138 -14.61 9.16 -1.65
CA ASN A 138 -14.58 8.49 -0.35
C ASN A 138 -13.39 8.95 0.50
N LYS A 139 -13.42 10.23 0.85
CA LYS A 139 -12.36 10.91 1.61
C LYS A 139 -12.18 10.37 3.04
N LEU A 140 -13.20 9.71 3.58
CA LEU A 140 -13.20 9.18 4.94
C LEU A 140 -12.74 7.72 5.03
N ASN A 141 -12.41 7.09 3.90
CA ASN A 141 -12.09 5.65 3.83
C ASN A 141 -13.19 4.76 4.42
N ASP A 142 -14.46 5.11 4.22
CA ASP A 142 -15.60 4.34 4.75
C ASP A 142 -16.01 3.23 3.76
N PHE A 143 -15.79 1.98 4.14
CA PHE A 143 -16.19 0.81 3.36
C PHE A 143 -17.70 0.70 3.14
N ASN A 144 -18.49 1.18 4.10
CA ASN A 144 -19.95 1.09 4.05
C ASN A 144 -20.58 2.24 3.24
N GLN A 145 -19.77 3.19 2.74
CA GLN A 145 -20.26 4.28 1.91
C GLN A 145 -20.99 3.71 0.68
N ASN A 146 -22.22 4.17 0.47
CA ASN A 146 -23.14 3.68 -0.57
C ASN A 146 -23.10 4.51 -1.86
N TYR A 147 -22.08 5.35 -2.03
CA TYR A 147 -21.85 6.15 -3.24
C TYR A 147 -20.34 6.31 -3.49
N GLY A 148 -19.97 6.70 -4.71
CA GLY A 148 -18.57 6.93 -5.08
C GLY A 148 -17.74 5.66 -5.29
N PHE A 149 -18.35 4.49 -5.19
CA PHE A 149 -17.73 3.22 -5.56
C PHE A 149 -17.63 3.08 -7.09
N LEU A 150 -16.69 2.26 -7.54
CA LEU A 150 -16.40 2.02 -8.96
C LEU A 150 -16.76 0.58 -9.31
N THR A 151 -17.57 0.41 -10.35
CA THR A 151 -18.02 -0.89 -10.85
C THR A 151 -17.14 -1.37 -12.01
N ASN A 152 -17.23 -2.66 -12.36
CA ASN A 152 -16.49 -3.29 -13.46
C ASN A 152 -14.96 -3.04 -13.43
N LYS A 153 -14.36 -2.99 -12.24
CA LYS A 153 -12.91 -2.94 -12.06
C LYS A 153 -12.39 -4.36 -11.91
N ASN A 154 -11.32 -4.68 -12.65
CA ASN A 154 -10.66 -5.97 -12.56
C ASN A 154 -9.99 -6.05 -11.19
N ILE A 155 -10.21 -7.14 -10.49
CA ILE A 155 -9.60 -7.45 -9.20
C ILE A 155 -8.85 -8.76 -9.35
N ASN A 156 -7.59 -8.76 -8.93
CA ASN A 156 -6.80 -9.97 -8.75
C ASN A 156 -6.39 -10.04 -7.28
N VAL A 157 -6.66 -11.17 -6.65
CA VAL A 157 -6.26 -11.46 -5.29
C VAL A 157 -5.33 -12.67 -5.29
N THR A 158 -4.19 -12.52 -4.62
CA THR A 158 -3.24 -13.59 -4.38
C THR A 158 -2.95 -13.67 -2.88
N VAL A 159 -3.06 -14.87 -2.32
CA VAL A 159 -2.75 -15.19 -0.92
C VAL A 159 -1.51 -16.06 -0.91
N LEU A 160 -0.47 -15.61 -0.22
CA LEU A 160 0.79 -16.32 -0.05
C LEU A 160 0.93 -16.84 1.38
N ASP A 161 1.52 -18.02 1.54
CA ASP A 161 1.93 -18.56 2.84
C ASP A 161 3.26 -17.92 3.34
N GLU A 162 3.76 -18.36 4.50
CA GLU A 162 5.05 -17.86 5.03
C GLU A 162 6.27 -18.23 4.16
N ASN A 163 6.17 -19.28 3.33
CA ASN A 163 7.21 -19.69 2.39
C ASN A 163 7.16 -18.90 1.08
N LYS A 164 6.18 -17.99 0.94
CA LYS A 164 5.86 -17.23 -0.28
C LYS A 164 5.28 -18.09 -1.40
N ASP A 165 4.79 -19.28 -1.09
CA ASP A 165 4.05 -20.12 -2.02
C ASP A 165 2.60 -19.64 -2.11
N VAL A 166 1.99 -19.77 -3.28
CA VAL A 166 0.58 -19.37 -3.49
C VAL A 166 -0.33 -20.34 -2.76
N PHE A 167 -0.94 -19.85 -1.68
CA PHE A 167 -1.94 -20.58 -0.91
C PHE A 167 -3.32 -20.55 -1.58
N TYR A 168 -3.70 -19.37 -2.09
CA TYR A 168 -4.98 -19.17 -2.78
C TYR A 168 -4.86 -18.01 -3.78
N SER A 169 -5.64 -18.04 -4.84
CA SER A 169 -5.76 -16.91 -5.77
C SER A 169 -7.15 -16.87 -6.38
N ASP A 170 -7.66 -15.67 -6.62
CA ASP A 170 -8.92 -15.46 -7.31
C ASP A 170 -8.87 -14.18 -8.16
N GLU A 171 -9.65 -14.16 -9.24
CA GLU A 171 -9.76 -13.02 -10.14
C GLU A 171 -11.20 -12.78 -10.56
N GLY A 172 -11.56 -11.51 -10.73
CA GLY A 172 -12.90 -11.15 -11.13
C GLY A 172 -13.08 -9.66 -11.33
N VAL A 173 -14.34 -9.23 -11.34
CA VAL A 173 -14.71 -7.83 -11.49
C VAL A 173 -15.65 -7.38 -10.38
N THR A 174 -15.51 -6.13 -9.95
CA THR A 174 -16.42 -5.54 -8.98
C THR A 174 -17.84 -5.43 -9.54
N ASN A 175 -18.84 -5.81 -8.74
CA ASN A 175 -20.26 -5.79 -9.09
C ASN A 175 -20.86 -4.36 -9.15
N GLU A 176 -22.19 -4.25 -9.26
CA GLU A 176 -22.94 -2.98 -9.32
C GLU A 176 -22.80 -2.09 -8.07
N LYS A 177 -22.25 -2.61 -6.97
CA LYS A 177 -21.94 -1.88 -5.73
C LYS A 177 -20.44 -1.60 -5.58
N GLY A 178 -19.65 -1.87 -6.62
CA GLY A 178 -18.20 -1.77 -6.61
C GLY A 178 -17.51 -2.80 -5.71
N LEU A 179 -18.21 -3.90 -5.40
CA LEU A 179 -17.81 -4.94 -4.45
C LEU A 179 -17.38 -6.22 -5.18
N PHE A 180 -16.34 -6.87 -4.68
CA PHE A 180 -15.88 -8.20 -5.07
C PHE A 180 -15.70 -9.03 -3.78
N GLU A 181 -16.43 -10.13 -3.66
CA GLU A 181 -16.51 -10.97 -2.45
C GLU A 181 -15.74 -12.26 -2.69
N ILE A 182 -14.85 -12.61 -1.76
CA ILE A 182 -13.99 -13.79 -1.85
C ILE A 182 -14.14 -14.61 -0.58
N GLU A 183 -14.24 -15.93 -0.75
CA GLU A 183 -14.21 -16.90 0.33
C GLU A 183 -13.21 -18.01 -0.01
N PHE A 184 -12.32 -18.33 0.93
CA PHE A 184 -11.39 -19.44 0.78
C PHE A 184 -11.27 -20.24 2.08
N PHE A 185 -11.03 -21.54 1.96
CA PHE A 185 -11.06 -22.47 3.09
C PHE A 185 -9.67 -22.74 3.66
N ILE A 186 -9.55 -22.73 4.99
CA ILE A 186 -8.31 -23.15 5.68
C ILE A 186 -8.38 -24.67 5.93
N PRO A 187 -7.46 -25.48 5.37
CA PRO A 187 -7.50 -26.94 5.52
C PRO A 187 -7.41 -27.43 6.97
N GLU A 188 -7.81 -28.69 7.18
CA GLU A 188 -7.61 -29.39 8.45
C GLU A 188 -6.11 -29.42 8.81
N ARG A 189 -5.78 -29.23 10.09
CA ARG A 189 -4.40 -29.25 10.63
C ARG A 189 -3.43 -28.27 9.96
N HIS A 190 -3.95 -27.25 9.29
CA HIS A 190 -3.13 -26.17 8.75
C HIS A 190 -2.39 -25.47 9.91
N PRO A 191 -1.08 -25.18 9.77
CA PRO A 191 -0.28 -24.63 10.85
C PRO A 191 -0.74 -23.23 11.27
N ARG A 192 -0.18 -22.76 12.39
CA ARG A 192 -0.25 -21.35 12.74
C ARG A 192 0.74 -20.57 11.89
N GLU A 193 0.24 -19.70 11.04
CA GLU A 193 1.06 -18.88 10.17
C GLU A 193 0.38 -17.56 9.80
N THR A 194 1.14 -16.67 9.16
CA THR A 194 0.66 -15.42 8.61
C THR A 194 0.54 -15.51 7.10
N LEU A 195 -0.68 -15.52 6.58
CA LEU A 195 -0.95 -15.44 5.15
C LEU A 195 -0.88 -13.98 4.68
N THR A 196 -0.12 -13.73 3.61
CA THR A 196 -0.02 -12.40 2.98
C THR A 196 -0.97 -12.31 1.80
N VAL A 197 -1.94 -11.40 1.88
CA VAL A 197 -2.93 -11.18 0.83
C VAL A 197 -2.54 -9.94 0.03
N THR A 198 -2.38 -10.09 -1.28
CA THR A 198 -2.18 -9.00 -2.24
C THR A 198 -3.42 -8.85 -3.10
N ILE A 199 -3.97 -7.64 -3.14
CA ILE A 199 -5.12 -7.27 -3.94
C ILE A 199 -4.65 -6.24 -4.96
N ILE A 200 -4.94 -6.46 -6.24
CA ILE A 200 -4.67 -5.54 -7.32
C ILE A 200 -6.00 -5.17 -7.95
N ALA A 201 -6.30 -3.87 -8.01
CA ALA A 201 -7.45 -3.34 -8.76
C ALA A 201 -6.94 -2.61 -10.00
N GLU A 202 -7.50 -2.91 -11.16
CA GLU A 202 -7.12 -2.22 -12.40
C GLU A 202 -8.27 -1.99 -13.37
N ASP A 203 -8.10 -0.96 -14.20
CA ASP A 203 -8.85 -0.73 -15.43
C ASP A 203 -7.90 -0.33 -16.56
N GLU A 204 -8.42 0.17 -17.68
CA GLU A 204 -7.62 0.58 -18.84
C GLU A 204 -6.62 1.72 -18.54
N HIS A 205 -6.93 2.56 -17.56
CA HIS A 205 -6.21 3.80 -17.29
C HIS A 205 -5.64 3.90 -15.88
N SER A 206 -6.01 3.00 -14.98
CA SER A 206 -5.69 3.06 -13.57
C SER A 206 -5.34 1.70 -13.00
N LYS A 207 -4.41 1.68 -12.04
CA LYS A 207 -4.02 0.48 -11.30
C LYS A 207 -3.67 0.88 -9.87
N SER A 208 -4.19 0.13 -8.91
CA SER A 208 -3.91 0.28 -7.48
C SER A 208 -3.71 -1.09 -6.85
N SER A 209 -3.05 -1.13 -5.70
CA SER A 209 -2.81 -2.37 -4.98
C SER A 209 -2.93 -2.18 -3.47
N LYS A 210 -3.29 -3.25 -2.77
CA LYS A 210 -3.39 -3.29 -1.32
C LYS A 210 -2.91 -4.62 -0.79
N ILE A 211 -2.11 -4.58 0.27
CA ILE A 211 -1.60 -5.77 0.95
C ILE A 211 -2.16 -5.79 2.37
N LEU A 212 -2.53 -6.98 2.86
CA LEU A 212 -2.99 -7.22 4.23
C LEU A 212 -2.58 -8.62 4.70
N GLN A 213 -2.82 -8.92 5.97
CA GLN A 213 -2.43 -10.19 6.59
C GLN A 213 -3.62 -10.90 7.23
N ILE A 214 -3.71 -12.21 7.01
CA ILE A 214 -4.65 -13.11 7.68
C ILE A 214 -3.86 -14.09 8.53
N PHE A 215 -4.21 -14.21 9.82
CA PHE A 215 -3.54 -15.12 10.73
C PHE A 215 -4.31 -16.44 10.84
N THR A 216 -3.66 -17.54 10.49
CA THR A 216 -4.19 -18.87 10.74
C THR A 216 -3.82 -19.27 12.18
N LEU A 217 -4.80 -19.71 12.95
CA LEU A 217 -4.64 -19.99 14.38
C LEU A 217 -4.37 -21.47 14.68
N GLY A 218 -4.24 -22.29 13.64
CA GLY A 218 -4.17 -23.74 13.73
C GLY A 218 -5.52 -24.36 14.08
N THR A 219 -5.49 -25.58 14.60
CA THR A 219 -6.70 -26.26 15.08
C THR A 219 -7.30 -25.54 16.29
N ILE A 220 -8.63 -25.61 16.40
CA ILE A 220 -9.31 -25.17 17.60
C ILE A 220 -8.80 -26.04 18.76
N PRO A 221 -8.38 -25.46 19.91
CA PRO A 221 -8.00 -26.27 21.05
C PRO A 221 -9.19 -27.13 21.46
N ASP A 222 -9.00 -28.45 21.54
CA ASP A 222 -9.98 -29.30 22.20
C ASP A 222 -10.06 -28.82 23.65
N ASN A 223 -11.21 -28.27 24.03
CA ASN A 223 -11.55 -28.12 25.43
C ASN A 223 -11.79 -29.54 25.94
N ASP A 224 -10.70 -30.27 26.22
CA ASP A 224 -10.76 -31.38 27.14
C ASP A 224 -11.16 -30.78 28.48
N SER A 225 -12.47 -30.84 28.74
CA SER A 225 -13.01 -30.73 30.08
C SER A 225 -12.18 -31.65 30.96
N SER A 226 -11.40 -31.05 31.87
CA SER A 226 -10.75 -31.78 32.93
C SER A 226 -11.82 -32.56 33.69
N SER A 227 -11.76 -33.89 33.63
CA SER A 227 -12.51 -34.82 34.48
C SER A 227 -11.69 -36.08 34.65
#